data_AF-A0A3E0WWN4-F1
#
_entry.id   AF-A0A3E0WWN4-F1
#
_cell.length_a   1.000
_cell.length_b   1.000
_cell.length_c   1.000
_cell.angle_alpha   90.00
_cell.angle_beta   90.00
_cell.angle_gamma   90.00
#
_symmetry.space_group_name_H-M   'P 1'
#
loop_
_entity.id
_entity.type
_entity.pdbx_description
1 polymer ?
#
loop_
_entity_poly.entity_id
_entity_poly.type
_entity_poly.pdbx_seq_one_letter_code
_entity_poly.pdbx_strand_id
1 'polypeptide(L)'
;MKRLLLLLTPFVLAGCLADDSSPEACRYDANKALDQGRWDRAINLLQRSSCRSAYSDDERLLNLAAAHIGRAGYDIVDVLEELIDNDDGDASDRLIEAFSRMGASRSSLSDLDRAQRYHLDMWAGAATSMAQACSNPDHLGTLHKDACLFNGLMAAAKTGNTIGLLVGTDDLSTWLSGSTDGLSCTNDRNDNGTVDTAEITACSLQAALAGGTSGTCTNGIAWEVEGPLPEGLSELNFVDNVGNTVATATPYRFTVAAAGACAGEDDKESWRLIDQQEVLVTSGFCARTDLNSEYAEANPQQDIWPCPVLNGEGNGSLTVTNTLITALNEDADTLISVLPASQREDAKENIDDLRRDICNDGTASGCTQDADGKYHITPAALEHYLENRS
;
A
#
# COMPACT_ATOMS: atom_id res chain seq x y z
N MET A 1 -71.41 -7.35 21.75
CA MET A 1 -70.48 -8.31 22.39
C MET A 1 -70.41 -9.59 21.56
N LYS A 2 -69.35 -9.76 20.78
CA LYS A 2 -68.94 -11.02 20.16
C LYS A 2 -67.44 -11.14 20.39
N ARG A 3 -67.04 -12.10 21.23
CA ARG A 3 -65.65 -12.49 21.46
C ARG A 3 -65.20 -13.27 20.23
N LEU A 4 -64.29 -12.72 19.44
CA LEU A 4 -63.55 -13.46 18.43
C LEU A 4 -62.20 -13.82 19.04
N LEU A 5 -62.15 -15.03 19.60
CA LEU A 5 -60.94 -15.74 19.97
C LEU A 5 -60.33 -16.22 18.65
N LEU A 6 -59.22 -15.65 18.21
CA LEU A 6 -58.48 -16.14 17.05
C LEU A 6 -57.04 -16.43 17.48
N LEU A 7 -56.86 -17.73 17.70
CA LEU A 7 -55.64 -18.52 17.80
C LEU A 7 -54.32 -17.77 17.55
N LEU A 8 -53.54 -17.64 18.64
CA LEU A 8 -52.09 -17.77 18.55
C LEU A 8 -51.80 -19.09 17.85
N THR A 9 -51.30 -19.00 16.63
CA THR A 9 -50.53 -20.08 16.02
C THR A 9 -49.09 -19.77 16.42
N PRO A 10 -48.48 -20.46 17.41
CA PRO A 10 -47.05 -20.40 17.57
C PRO A 10 -46.50 -21.10 16.33
N PHE A 11 -46.09 -20.32 15.33
CA PHE A 11 -45.27 -20.87 14.28
C PHE A 11 -44.02 -21.42 14.95
N VAL A 12 -43.95 -22.74 14.90
CA VAL A 12 -42.84 -23.57 15.31
C VAL A 12 -41.63 -23.13 14.47
N LEU A 13 -40.89 -22.13 14.94
CA LEU A 13 -39.51 -21.84 14.52
C LEU A 13 -38.50 -22.67 15.33
N ALA A 14 -38.98 -23.67 16.07
CA ALA A 14 -38.15 -24.74 16.62
C ALA A 14 -38.04 -25.85 15.57
N GLY A 15 -37.21 -25.64 14.54
CA GLY A 15 -37.22 -26.55 13.39
C GLY A 15 -36.14 -26.35 12.33
N CYS A 16 -34.94 -25.92 12.70
CA CYS A 16 -33.70 -26.33 12.04
C CYS A 16 -32.61 -26.30 13.10
N LEU A 17 -32.32 -27.46 13.70
CA LEU A 17 -30.97 -27.73 14.20
C LEU A 17 -30.08 -27.70 12.94
N ALA A 18 -29.71 -26.49 12.49
CA ALA A 18 -28.70 -26.34 11.47
C ALA A 18 -27.47 -26.99 12.06
N ASP A 19 -27.04 -28.08 11.44
CA ASP A 19 -25.73 -28.63 11.70
C ASP A 19 -24.74 -27.46 11.57
N ASP A 20 -24.03 -27.12 12.64
CA ASP A 20 -23.03 -26.04 12.66
C ASP A 20 -21.96 -26.24 11.57
N SER A 21 -21.91 -27.43 10.95
CA SER A 21 -21.06 -27.78 9.82
C SER A 21 -21.71 -27.66 8.43
N SER A 22 -22.99 -27.27 8.34
CA SER A 22 -23.67 -27.08 7.05
C SER A 22 -23.07 -25.92 6.23
N PRO A 23 -23.11 -25.98 4.89
CA PRO A 23 -22.66 -24.88 4.04
C PRO A 23 -23.35 -23.55 4.39
N GLU A 24 -24.66 -23.55 4.62
CA GLU A 24 -25.45 -22.37 4.95
C GLU A 24 -25.05 -21.78 6.31
N ALA A 25 -24.79 -22.63 7.31
CA ALA A 25 -24.27 -22.18 8.60
C ALA A 25 -22.90 -21.51 8.44
N CYS A 26 -22.00 -22.07 7.62
CA CYS A 26 -20.74 -21.40 7.37
C CYS A 26 -20.90 -20.07 6.64
N ARG A 27 -21.72 -19.99 5.58
CA ARG A 27 -21.96 -18.74 4.85
C ARG A 27 -22.47 -17.64 5.78
N TYR A 28 -23.41 -17.99 6.66
CA TYR A 28 -23.91 -17.06 7.68
C TYR A 28 -22.81 -16.61 8.65
N ASP A 29 -22.01 -17.55 9.18
CA ASP A 29 -20.98 -17.25 10.17
C ASP A 29 -19.81 -16.42 9.61
N ALA A 30 -19.44 -16.67 8.35
CA ALA A 30 -18.41 -15.91 7.64
C ALA A 30 -18.89 -14.48 7.35
N ASN A 31 -20.11 -14.32 6.79
CA ASN A 31 -20.69 -13.00 6.54
C ASN A 31 -20.87 -12.21 7.85
N LYS A 32 -21.39 -12.86 8.90
CA LYS A 32 -21.49 -12.24 10.22
C LYS A 32 -20.12 -11.85 10.79
N ALA A 33 -19.05 -12.56 10.45
CA ALA A 33 -17.70 -12.17 10.87
C ALA A 33 -17.22 -10.94 10.10
N LEU A 34 -17.48 -10.85 8.80
CA LEU A 34 -17.22 -9.66 7.98
C LEU A 34 -17.98 -8.44 8.51
N ASP A 35 -19.30 -8.55 8.69
CA ASP A 35 -20.18 -7.47 9.17
C ASP A 35 -19.80 -6.95 10.57
N GLN A 36 -19.09 -7.76 11.37
CA GLN A 36 -18.67 -7.43 12.73
C GLN A 36 -17.20 -6.98 12.81
N GLY A 37 -16.51 -6.82 11.67
CA GLY A 37 -15.10 -6.47 11.62
C GLY A 37 -14.17 -7.54 12.22
N ARG A 38 -14.61 -8.79 12.29
CA ARG A 38 -13.80 -9.91 12.82
C ARG A 38 -13.06 -10.59 11.68
N TRP A 39 -12.13 -9.85 11.08
CA TRP A 39 -11.46 -10.20 9.83
C TRP A 39 -10.73 -11.54 9.88
N ASP A 40 -9.93 -11.79 10.92
CA ASP A 40 -9.22 -13.07 11.07
C ASP A 40 -10.18 -14.25 11.17
N ARG A 41 -11.34 -14.07 11.83
CA ARG A 41 -12.37 -15.12 11.89
C ARG A 41 -12.96 -15.35 10.50
N ALA A 42 -13.27 -14.29 9.75
CA ALA A 42 -13.80 -14.40 8.39
C ALA A 42 -12.83 -15.14 7.47
N ILE A 43 -11.55 -14.74 7.45
CA ILE A 43 -10.48 -15.39 6.67
C ILE A 43 -10.39 -16.88 7.02
N ASN A 44 -10.30 -17.19 8.33
CA ASN A 44 -10.21 -18.57 8.80
C ASN A 44 -11.44 -19.41 8.43
N LEU A 45 -12.64 -18.83 8.37
CA LEU A 45 -13.84 -19.53 7.91
C LEU A 45 -13.80 -19.75 6.40
N LEU A 46 -13.56 -18.71 5.62
CA LEU A 46 -13.56 -18.73 4.14
C LEU A 46 -12.49 -19.67 3.55
N GLN A 47 -11.40 -19.94 4.28
CA GLN A 47 -10.36 -20.88 3.85
C GLN A 47 -10.70 -22.36 4.15
N ARG A 48 -11.65 -22.65 5.05
CA ARG A 48 -12.02 -24.04 5.42
C ARG A 48 -12.73 -24.75 4.28
N SER A 49 -12.46 -26.05 4.15
CA SER A 49 -13.10 -26.92 3.15
C SER A 49 -14.63 -26.95 3.28
N SER A 50 -15.17 -26.92 4.49
CA SER A 50 -16.62 -26.88 4.76
C SER A 50 -17.30 -25.62 4.19
N CYS A 51 -16.56 -24.52 4.12
CA CYS A 51 -17.07 -23.23 3.65
C CYS A 51 -16.89 -23.08 2.14
N ARG A 52 -15.97 -23.83 1.51
CA ARG A 52 -15.80 -23.83 0.06
C ARG A 52 -17.06 -24.25 -0.69
N SER A 53 -17.84 -25.19 -0.16
CA SER A 53 -19.10 -25.61 -0.79
C SER A 53 -20.27 -24.65 -0.57
N ALA A 54 -20.11 -23.62 0.27
CA ALA A 54 -21.16 -22.66 0.61
C ALA A 54 -21.21 -21.43 -0.33
N TYR A 55 -20.15 -21.23 -1.10
CA TYR A 55 -19.94 -20.10 -1.99
C TYR A 55 -19.55 -20.62 -3.38
N SER A 56 -19.80 -19.82 -4.42
CA SER A 56 -19.01 -19.98 -5.65
C SER A 56 -17.54 -19.62 -5.37
N ASP A 57 -16.63 -20.04 -6.23
CA ASP A 57 -15.21 -19.66 -6.08
C ASP A 57 -15.04 -18.13 -6.10
N ASP A 58 -15.71 -17.44 -7.03
CA ASP A 58 -15.69 -15.97 -7.13
C ASP A 58 -16.26 -15.29 -5.88
N GLU A 59 -17.42 -15.75 -5.36
CA GLU A 59 -17.99 -15.20 -4.13
C GLU A 59 -17.04 -15.38 -2.94
N ARG A 60 -16.36 -16.53 -2.85
CA ARG A 60 -15.42 -16.82 -1.78
C ARG A 60 -14.16 -15.94 -1.88
N LEU A 61 -13.62 -15.77 -3.08
CA LEU A 61 -12.45 -14.94 -3.34
C LEU A 61 -12.74 -13.46 -3.06
N LEU A 62 -13.89 -12.95 -3.50
CA LEU A 62 -14.31 -11.58 -3.21
C LEU A 62 -14.46 -11.34 -1.69
N ASN A 63 -15.05 -12.29 -0.95
CA ASN A 63 -15.17 -12.19 0.50
C ASN A 63 -13.81 -12.30 1.23
N LEU A 64 -12.87 -13.08 0.69
CA LEU A 64 -11.50 -13.13 1.22
C LEU A 64 -10.79 -11.79 1.01
N ALA A 65 -10.90 -11.22 -0.20
CA ALA A 65 -10.36 -9.89 -0.49
C ALA A 65 -10.93 -8.85 0.46
N ALA A 66 -12.26 -8.79 0.63
CA ALA A 66 -12.92 -7.88 1.56
C ALA A 66 -12.43 -8.06 3.01
N ALA A 67 -12.24 -9.29 3.49
CA ALA A 67 -11.70 -9.54 4.82
C ALA A 67 -10.27 -8.99 4.99
N HIS A 68 -9.43 -9.11 3.97
CA HIS A 68 -8.08 -8.57 3.99
C HIS A 68 -8.06 -7.03 3.91
N ILE A 69 -8.92 -6.42 3.09
CA ILE A 69 -9.10 -4.94 3.06
C ILE A 69 -9.48 -4.43 4.45
N GLY A 70 -10.47 -5.07 5.08
CA GLY A 70 -10.88 -4.73 6.45
C GLY A 70 -9.77 -4.92 7.47
N ARG A 71 -8.99 -6.02 7.37
CA ARG A 71 -7.84 -6.26 8.25
C ARG A 71 -6.71 -5.24 8.06
N ALA A 72 -6.58 -4.70 6.86
CA ALA A 72 -5.67 -3.61 6.55
C ALA A 72 -6.08 -2.26 7.15
N GLY A 73 -7.27 -2.18 7.78
CA GLY A 73 -7.78 -0.98 8.44
C GLY A 73 -8.78 -0.18 7.61
N TYR A 74 -9.16 -0.67 6.43
CA TYR A 74 -10.01 0.07 5.50
C TYR A 74 -11.44 -0.43 5.52
N ASP A 75 -12.38 0.50 5.74
CA ASP A 75 -13.76 0.33 5.31
C ASP A 75 -13.90 0.93 3.90
N ILE A 76 -14.48 0.17 2.98
CA ILE A 76 -14.72 0.60 1.60
C ILE A 76 -15.54 1.88 1.56
N VAL A 77 -16.46 2.08 2.51
CA VAL A 77 -17.27 3.29 2.60
C VAL A 77 -16.40 4.51 2.92
N ASP A 78 -15.52 4.42 3.91
CA ASP A 78 -14.60 5.49 4.29
C ASP A 78 -13.68 5.88 3.11
N VAL A 79 -13.19 4.87 2.40
CA VAL A 79 -12.34 5.07 1.21
C VAL A 79 -13.09 5.79 0.09
N LEU A 80 -14.36 5.44 -0.15
CA LEU A 80 -15.20 6.11 -1.14
C LEU A 80 -15.56 7.53 -0.73
N GLU A 81 -15.83 7.77 0.55
CA GLU A 81 -16.11 9.11 1.07
C GLU A 81 -14.91 10.04 0.86
N GLU A 82 -13.69 9.61 1.18
CA GLU A 82 -12.45 10.38 0.96
C GLU A 82 -12.16 10.67 -0.52
N LEU A 83 -12.53 9.74 -1.41
CA LEU A 83 -12.37 9.90 -2.87
C LEU A 83 -13.40 10.84 -3.49
N ILE A 84 -14.61 10.90 -2.93
CA ILE A 84 -15.73 11.67 -3.48
C ILE A 84 -15.80 13.07 -2.85
N ASP A 85 -15.23 13.27 -1.67
CA ASP A 85 -15.27 14.57 -1.02
C ASP A 85 -14.58 15.64 -1.91
N ASN A 86 -15.20 16.80 -2.08
CA ASN A 86 -14.78 17.80 -3.08
C ASN A 86 -14.57 19.18 -2.41
N ASP A 87 -13.87 19.20 -1.28
CA ASP A 87 -13.42 20.45 -0.66
C ASP A 87 -12.31 21.13 -1.48
N ASP A 88 -12.28 22.47 -1.47
CA ASP A 88 -11.48 23.39 -2.30
C ASP A 88 -9.92 23.30 -2.15
N GLY A 89 -9.37 22.18 -1.65
CA GLY A 89 -7.92 21.94 -1.50
C GLY A 89 -7.33 21.04 -2.60
N ASP A 90 -6.00 20.88 -2.61
CA ASP A 90 -5.32 19.95 -3.52
C ASP A 90 -5.77 18.51 -3.21
N ALA A 91 -6.62 17.95 -4.09
CA ALA A 91 -7.28 16.66 -3.88
C ALA A 91 -6.27 15.50 -3.73
N SER A 92 -5.13 15.59 -4.41
CA SER A 92 -4.02 14.64 -4.31
C SER A 92 -3.45 14.56 -2.90
N ASP A 93 -3.26 15.69 -2.22
CA ASP A 93 -2.66 15.75 -0.89
C ASP A 93 -3.59 15.22 0.17
N ARG A 94 -4.86 15.63 0.13
CA ARG A 94 -5.87 15.12 1.04
C ARG A 94 -5.97 13.60 0.93
N LEU A 95 -5.94 13.09 -0.30
CA LEU A 95 -6.00 11.66 -0.57
C LEU A 95 -4.79 10.92 0.01
N ILE A 96 -3.57 11.41 -0.23
CA ILE A 96 -2.34 10.83 0.35
C ILE A 96 -2.41 10.88 1.88
N GLU A 97 -2.81 12.01 2.45
CA GLU A 97 -2.90 12.19 3.90
C GLU A 97 -3.95 11.28 4.54
N ALA A 98 -5.14 11.18 3.95
CA ALA A 98 -6.21 10.31 4.41
C ALA A 98 -5.77 8.84 4.41
N PHE A 99 -5.23 8.35 3.29
CA PHE A 99 -4.78 6.97 3.19
C PHE A 99 -3.59 6.65 4.09
N SER A 100 -2.62 7.56 4.21
CA SER A 100 -1.51 7.37 5.14
C SER A 100 -1.97 7.32 6.61
N ARG A 101 -3.02 8.09 6.99
CA ARG A 101 -3.58 8.06 8.35
C ARG A 101 -4.38 6.80 8.66
N MET A 102 -5.07 6.25 7.67
CA MET A 102 -5.96 5.09 7.86
C MET A 102 -5.22 3.77 8.08
N GLY A 103 -3.96 3.62 7.68
CA GLY A 103 -3.33 2.32 7.81
C GLY A 103 -1.87 2.20 7.42
N ALA A 104 -1.03 3.23 7.60
CA ALA A 104 0.41 3.12 7.32
C ALA A 104 1.10 2.12 8.27
N SER A 105 1.00 0.83 7.96
CA SER A 105 1.64 -0.26 8.68
C SER A 105 2.05 -1.38 7.73
N ARG A 106 3.09 -2.11 8.10
CA ARG A 106 3.56 -3.31 7.39
C ARG A 106 2.45 -4.31 7.08
N SER A 107 1.59 -4.60 8.06
CA SER A 107 0.51 -5.57 7.91
C SER A 107 -0.55 -5.09 6.92
N SER A 108 -0.84 -3.79 6.91
CA SER A 108 -1.86 -3.21 6.03
C SER A 108 -1.51 -3.37 4.56
N LEU A 109 -0.30 -2.99 4.13
CA LEU A 109 0.13 -3.15 2.74
C LEU A 109 0.20 -4.63 2.30
N SER A 110 0.65 -5.54 3.19
CA SER A 110 0.65 -6.98 2.90
C SER A 110 -0.78 -7.52 2.73
N ASP A 111 -1.73 -7.05 3.53
CA ASP A 111 -3.14 -7.42 3.42
C ASP A 111 -3.80 -6.84 2.18
N LEU A 112 -3.53 -5.59 1.81
CA LEU A 112 -3.96 -5.03 0.55
C LEU A 112 -3.38 -5.82 -0.64
N ASP A 113 -2.13 -6.28 -0.57
CA ASP A 113 -1.56 -7.13 -1.61
C ASP A 113 -2.27 -8.50 -1.72
N ARG A 114 -2.62 -9.12 -0.58
CA ARG A 114 -3.42 -10.36 -0.57
C ARG A 114 -4.79 -10.16 -1.20
N ALA A 115 -5.45 -9.07 -0.87
CA ALA A 115 -6.77 -8.76 -1.42
C ALA A 115 -6.72 -8.61 -2.95
N GLN A 116 -5.69 -7.95 -3.49
CA GLN A 116 -5.52 -7.77 -4.93
C GLN A 116 -5.31 -9.12 -5.63
N ARG A 117 -4.53 -10.02 -5.03
CA ARG A 117 -4.35 -11.38 -5.56
C ARG A 117 -5.65 -12.16 -5.57
N TYR A 118 -6.44 -12.09 -4.49
CA TYR A 118 -7.75 -12.75 -4.47
C TYR A 118 -8.71 -12.20 -5.52
N HIS A 119 -8.68 -10.89 -5.79
CA HIS A 119 -9.40 -10.34 -6.95
C HIS A 119 -8.87 -10.96 -8.25
N LEU A 120 -7.56 -10.93 -8.51
CA LEU A 120 -6.97 -11.47 -9.74
C LEU A 120 -7.28 -12.97 -9.95
N ASP A 121 -7.29 -13.75 -8.86
CA ASP A 121 -7.61 -15.18 -8.88
C ASP A 121 -9.04 -15.47 -9.39
N MET A 122 -9.97 -14.51 -9.32
CA MET A 122 -11.33 -14.64 -9.87
C MET A 122 -11.34 -14.78 -11.41
N TRP A 123 -10.22 -14.46 -12.07
CA TRP A 123 -10.06 -14.68 -13.51
C TRP A 123 -9.38 -16.03 -13.85
N ALA A 124 -9.09 -16.88 -12.86
CA ALA A 124 -8.55 -18.23 -13.04
C ALA A 124 -7.33 -18.29 -14.00
N GLY A 125 -6.46 -17.28 -13.95
CA GLY A 125 -5.27 -17.16 -14.80
C GLY A 125 -5.52 -16.63 -16.21
N ALA A 126 -6.75 -16.21 -16.54
CA ALA A 126 -7.06 -15.56 -17.83
C ALA A 126 -6.51 -14.13 -17.91
N ALA A 127 -6.20 -13.51 -16.78
CA ALA A 127 -5.58 -12.20 -16.68
C ALA A 127 -4.28 -12.29 -15.86
N THR A 128 -3.28 -11.50 -16.26
CA THR A 128 -2.00 -11.38 -15.54
C THR A 128 -1.92 -10.12 -14.68
N SER A 129 -2.86 -9.18 -14.85
CA SER A 129 -2.98 -7.98 -14.03
C SER A 129 -4.44 -7.55 -13.89
N MET A 130 -4.72 -6.72 -12.88
CA MET A 130 -6.06 -6.18 -12.67
C MET A 130 -6.47 -5.20 -13.78
N ALA A 131 -5.54 -4.42 -14.32
CA ALA A 131 -5.81 -3.59 -15.49
C ALA A 131 -6.28 -4.42 -16.69
N GLN A 132 -5.66 -5.57 -16.97
CA GLN A 132 -6.11 -6.47 -18.03
C GLN A 132 -7.50 -7.05 -17.72
N ALA A 133 -7.69 -7.54 -16.50
CA ALA A 133 -8.95 -8.11 -16.01
C ALA A 133 -10.13 -7.13 -16.09
N CYS A 134 -9.88 -5.86 -15.83
CA CYS A 134 -10.89 -4.79 -15.74
C CYS A 134 -11.02 -3.92 -17.00
N SER A 135 -10.31 -4.27 -18.08
CA SER A 135 -10.26 -3.48 -19.33
C SER A 135 -11.58 -3.37 -20.09
N ASN A 136 -12.55 -4.28 -19.85
CA ASN A 136 -13.83 -4.29 -20.54
C ASN A 136 -15.01 -4.54 -19.57
N PRO A 137 -15.39 -3.52 -18.78
CA PRO A 137 -16.38 -3.67 -17.71
C PRO A 137 -17.76 -4.08 -18.21
N ASP A 138 -18.13 -3.77 -19.46
CA ASP A 138 -19.45 -4.11 -20.03
C ASP A 138 -19.69 -5.62 -20.13
N HIS A 139 -18.62 -6.42 -20.18
CA HIS A 139 -18.68 -7.87 -20.29
C HIS A 139 -18.42 -8.59 -18.97
N LEU A 140 -18.22 -7.85 -17.88
CA LEU A 140 -17.97 -8.41 -16.56
C LEU A 140 -19.28 -8.76 -15.84
N GLY A 141 -19.27 -9.89 -15.14
CA GLY A 141 -20.30 -10.21 -14.15
C GLY A 141 -20.26 -9.26 -12.96
N THR A 142 -21.31 -9.26 -12.14
CA THR A 142 -21.40 -8.34 -10.98
C THR A 142 -20.21 -8.48 -10.04
N LEU A 143 -19.82 -9.71 -9.68
CA LEU A 143 -18.71 -9.94 -8.76
C LEU A 143 -17.36 -9.43 -9.32
N HIS A 144 -17.12 -9.60 -10.62
CA HIS A 144 -15.91 -9.08 -11.27
C HIS A 144 -15.90 -7.56 -11.32
N LYS A 145 -17.06 -6.91 -11.48
CA LYS A 145 -17.17 -5.44 -11.38
C LYS A 145 -16.86 -4.95 -9.97
N ASP A 146 -17.39 -5.63 -8.95
CA ASP A 146 -17.10 -5.31 -7.55
C ASP A 146 -15.60 -5.48 -7.25
N ALA A 147 -14.97 -6.55 -7.74
CA ALA A 147 -13.53 -6.77 -7.63
C ALA A 147 -12.71 -5.66 -8.30
N CYS A 148 -13.12 -5.21 -9.49
CA CYS A 148 -12.47 -4.07 -10.17
C CYS A 148 -12.62 -2.77 -9.38
N LEU A 149 -13.81 -2.50 -8.84
CA LEU A 149 -14.06 -1.33 -7.99
C LEU A 149 -13.13 -1.32 -6.78
N PHE A 150 -13.15 -2.41 -6.02
CA PHE A 150 -12.36 -2.51 -4.79
C PHE A 150 -10.86 -2.50 -5.07
N ASN A 151 -10.39 -3.10 -6.16
CA ASN A 151 -9.00 -3.02 -6.54
C ASN A 151 -8.54 -1.57 -6.79
N GLY A 152 -9.35 -0.79 -7.49
CA GLY A 152 -9.04 0.61 -7.74
C GLY A 152 -9.01 1.45 -6.45
N LEU A 153 -9.92 1.20 -5.50
CA LEU A 153 -9.88 1.83 -4.17
C LEU A 153 -8.62 1.44 -3.40
N MET A 154 -8.24 0.16 -3.44
CA MET A 154 -7.02 -0.33 -2.80
C MET A 154 -5.75 0.24 -3.42
N ALA A 155 -5.74 0.55 -4.72
CA ALA A 155 -4.62 1.20 -5.38
C ALA A 155 -4.33 2.57 -4.78
N ALA A 156 -5.38 3.34 -4.50
CA ALA A 156 -5.27 4.63 -3.82
C ALA A 156 -4.74 4.46 -2.38
N ALA A 157 -5.27 3.48 -1.65
CA ALA A 157 -4.79 3.13 -0.30
C ALA A 157 -3.33 2.69 -0.28
N LYS A 158 -2.91 1.82 -1.20
CA LYS A 158 -1.51 1.38 -1.36
C LYS A 158 -0.60 2.56 -1.68
N THR A 159 -1.03 3.44 -2.58
CA THR A 159 -0.30 4.67 -2.95
C THR A 159 -0.05 5.55 -1.72
N GLY A 160 -1.10 5.93 -0.99
CA GLY A 160 -0.97 6.80 0.18
C GLY A 160 -0.14 6.17 1.30
N ASN A 161 -0.35 4.88 1.58
CA ASN A 161 0.45 4.14 2.56
C ASN A 161 1.93 4.07 2.16
N THR A 162 2.24 3.79 0.90
CA THR A 162 3.63 3.74 0.43
C THR A 162 4.28 5.11 0.56
N ILE A 163 3.63 6.19 0.13
CA ILE A 163 4.17 7.55 0.29
C ILE A 163 4.38 7.88 1.77
N GLY A 164 3.41 7.59 2.63
CA GLY A 164 3.52 7.81 4.08
C GLY A 164 4.69 7.05 4.72
N LEU A 165 4.95 5.81 4.30
CA LEU A 165 6.10 5.02 4.77
C LEU A 165 7.44 5.55 4.23
N LEU A 166 7.45 6.06 3.00
CA LEU A 166 8.65 6.58 2.35
C LEU A 166 9.07 7.94 2.89
N VAL A 167 8.11 8.84 3.13
CA VAL A 167 8.35 10.20 3.64
C VAL A 167 8.39 10.22 5.17
N GLY A 168 7.81 9.23 5.83
CA GLY A 168 7.61 9.20 7.27
C GLY A 168 6.30 9.88 7.66
N THR A 169 5.48 9.20 8.46
CA THR A 169 4.13 9.67 8.79
C THR A 169 4.11 11.00 9.54
N ASP A 170 5.15 11.27 10.32
CA ASP A 170 5.28 12.51 11.10
C ASP A 170 5.69 13.69 10.21
N ASP A 171 6.47 13.43 9.16
CA ASP A 171 6.95 14.44 8.21
C ASP A 171 5.98 14.65 7.03
N LEU A 172 5.04 13.72 6.83
CA LEU A 172 4.14 13.71 5.67
C LEU A 172 3.33 15.01 5.55
N SER A 173 2.76 15.51 6.65
CA SER A 173 1.92 16.71 6.60
C SER A 173 2.72 17.96 6.19
N THR A 174 3.93 18.12 6.73
CA THR A 174 4.85 19.19 6.37
C THR A 174 5.23 19.09 4.90
N TRP A 175 5.61 17.89 4.45
CA TRP A 175 5.98 17.62 3.05
C TRP A 175 4.82 17.86 2.07
N LEU A 176 3.61 17.38 2.38
CA LEU A 176 2.43 17.60 1.55
C LEU A 176 2.14 19.10 1.42
N SER A 177 2.20 19.84 2.52
CA SER A 177 1.90 21.27 2.52
C SER A 177 2.90 22.14 1.74
N GLY A 178 4.08 21.62 1.41
CA GLY A 178 5.20 22.42 0.88
C GLY A 178 5.62 23.55 1.80
N SER A 179 5.20 23.52 3.07
CA SER A 179 5.45 24.60 4.01
C SER A 179 6.77 24.39 4.72
N THR A 180 7.53 25.46 4.82
CA THR A 180 8.69 25.52 5.73
C THR A 180 8.27 25.70 7.19
N ASP A 181 7.00 26.02 7.45
CA ASP A 181 6.43 26.09 8.80
C ASP A 181 6.34 24.68 9.39
N GLY A 182 7.30 24.31 10.24
CA GLY A 182 7.40 22.97 10.84
C GLY A 182 8.71 22.26 10.54
N LEU A 183 9.52 22.81 9.63
CA LEU A 183 10.88 22.35 9.43
C LEU A 183 11.78 22.83 10.56
N SER A 184 12.67 21.94 10.97
CA SER A 184 13.66 22.14 12.02
C SER A 184 14.87 21.28 11.71
N CYS A 185 15.98 21.49 12.41
CA CYS A 185 17.16 20.64 12.26
C CYS A 185 16.92 19.15 12.58
N THR A 186 15.76 18.77 13.11
CA THR A 186 15.41 17.35 13.34
C THR A 186 14.96 16.66 12.04
N ASN A 187 14.29 17.39 11.15
CA ASN A 187 13.67 16.84 9.94
C ASN A 187 14.10 17.52 8.63
N ASP A 188 14.76 18.68 8.69
CA ASP A 188 15.46 19.34 7.58
C ASP A 188 16.87 19.71 8.10
N ARG A 189 17.80 18.78 7.97
CA ARG A 189 19.15 18.85 8.54
C ARG A 189 20.07 19.73 7.70
N ASN A 190 19.81 19.83 6.40
CA ASN A 190 20.61 20.62 5.47
C ASN A 190 20.05 22.04 5.25
N ASP A 191 18.93 22.39 5.92
CA ASP A 191 18.27 23.71 5.90
C ASP A 191 17.90 24.14 4.47
N ASN A 192 17.40 23.19 3.69
CA ASN A 192 17.08 23.41 2.28
C ASN A 192 15.58 23.60 2.01
N GLY A 193 14.73 23.51 3.03
CA GLY A 193 13.29 23.69 2.91
C GLY A 193 12.53 22.41 2.54
N THR A 194 13.19 21.25 2.52
CA THR A 194 12.58 19.95 2.25
C THR A 194 12.84 19.01 3.42
N VAL A 195 11.88 18.13 3.74
CA VAL A 195 12.12 17.11 4.77
C VAL A 195 13.16 16.10 4.30
N ASP A 196 14.23 15.90 5.08
CA ASP A 196 15.34 14.99 4.76
C ASP A 196 14.84 13.59 4.42
N THR A 197 13.74 13.15 5.04
CA THR A 197 13.19 11.81 4.83
C THR A 197 12.68 11.63 3.40
N ALA A 198 12.07 12.66 2.79
CA ALA A 198 11.68 12.67 1.39
C ALA A 198 12.91 12.68 0.48
N GLU A 199 13.91 13.50 0.80
CA GLU A 199 15.16 13.57 0.03
C GLU A 199 15.97 12.27 0.06
N ILE A 200 16.05 11.61 1.23
CA ILE A 200 16.68 10.30 1.40
C ILE A 200 15.94 9.28 0.54
N THR A 201 14.61 9.34 0.50
CA THR A 201 13.83 8.43 -0.35
C THR A 201 14.10 8.70 -1.82
N ALA A 202 14.08 9.94 -2.28
CA ALA A 202 14.45 10.26 -3.66
C ALA A 202 15.87 9.77 -3.99
N CYS A 203 16.83 10.06 -3.12
CA CYS A 203 18.20 9.61 -3.24
C CYS A 203 18.31 8.08 -3.30
N SER A 204 17.43 7.35 -2.59
CA SER A 204 17.40 5.89 -2.65
C SER A 204 16.88 5.35 -3.98
N LEU A 205 15.93 6.03 -4.62
CA LEU A 205 15.49 5.71 -5.98
C LEU A 205 16.62 5.97 -6.98
N GLN A 206 17.31 7.10 -6.83
CA GLN A 206 18.48 7.43 -7.65
C GLN A 206 19.60 6.38 -7.51
N ALA A 207 19.92 5.97 -6.28
CA ALA A 207 20.92 4.94 -5.99
C ALA A 207 20.55 3.58 -6.61
N ALA A 208 19.28 3.19 -6.49
CA ALA A 208 18.73 1.99 -7.12
C ALA A 208 18.92 2.01 -8.64
N LEU A 209 18.59 3.12 -9.30
CA LEU A 209 18.73 3.29 -10.75
C LEU A 209 20.18 3.35 -11.22
N ALA A 210 21.06 4.02 -10.46
CA ALA A 210 22.46 4.19 -10.83
C ALA A 210 23.24 2.87 -10.84
N GLY A 211 22.93 1.95 -9.91
CA GLY A 211 23.64 0.68 -9.76
C GLY A 211 25.11 0.90 -9.38
N GLY A 212 25.42 0.98 -8.08
CA GLY A 212 26.78 1.19 -7.60
C GLY A 212 26.91 0.91 -6.10
N THR A 213 28.12 1.07 -5.55
CA THR A 213 28.37 0.86 -4.11
C THR A 213 28.48 2.14 -3.31
N SER A 214 28.63 3.29 -3.96
CA SER A 214 28.57 4.61 -3.34
C SER A 214 28.33 5.72 -4.36
N GLY A 215 27.85 6.86 -3.89
CA GLY A 215 27.59 8.03 -4.71
C GLY A 215 27.09 9.23 -3.90
N THR A 216 26.64 10.25 -4.62
CA THR A 216 26.02 11.45 -4.05
C THR A 216 24.85 11.84 -4.94
N CYS A 217 23.71 12.11 -4.30
CA CYS A 217 22.49 12.53 -4.98
C CYS A 217 22.47 14.03 -5.26
N THR A 218 21.47 14.50 -6.01
CA THR A 218 21.36 15.89 -6.47
C THR A 218 21.41 16.88 -5.31
N ASN A 219 20.79 16.54 -4.16
CA ASN A 219 20.71 17.40 -2.98
C ASN A 219 21.91 17.26 -2.02
N GLY A 220 23.02 16.66 -2.50
CA GLY A 220 24.24 16.50 -1.70
C GLY A 220 24.19 15.36 -0.68
N ILE A 221 23.11 14.58 -0.66
CA ILE A 221 23.00 13.37 0.17
C ILE A 221 23.99 12.33 -0.33
N ALA A 222 24.89 11.89 0.54
CA ALA A 222 25.82 10.81 0.22
C ALA A 222 25.14 9.46 0.47
N TRP A 223 25.45 8.48 -0.35
CA TRP A 223 25.01 7.10 -0.13
C TRP A 223 26.14 6.11 -0.35
N GLU A 224 26.06 5.00 0.35
CA GLU A 224 26.94 3.85 0.15
C GLU A 224 26.26 2.54 0.56
N VAL A 225 26.69 1.45 -0.03
CA VAL A 225 26.29 0.10 0.40
C VAL A 225 26.91 -0.16 1.76
N GLU A 226 26.07 -0.50 2.74
CA GLU A 226 26.52 -0.78 4.11
C GLU A 226 27.40 -2.04 4.13
N GLY A 227 28.58 -1.94 4.73
CA GLY A 227 29.52 -3.06 4.77
C GLY A 227 30.72 -2.85 5.71
N PRO A 228 31.33 -3.94 6.22
CA PRO A 228 30.95 -5.34 6.00
C PRO A 228 29.71 -5.75 6.79
N LEU A 229 28.77 -6.44 6.14
CA LEU A 229 27.60 -7.01 6.80
C LEU A 229 28.00 -8.13 7.77
N PRO A 230 27.15 -8.47 8.76
CA PRO A 230 27.37 -9.64 9.59
C PRO A 230 27.74 -10.87 8.75
N GLU A 231 28.74 -11.62 9.23
CA GLU A 231 29.20 -12.86 8.58
C GLU A 231 29.81 -12.68 7.17
N GLY A 232 30.12 -11.44 6.74
CA GLY A 232 30.70 -11.18 5.43
C GLY A 232 29.71 -11.35 4.28
N LEU A 233 28.41 -11.23 4.56
CA LEU A 233 27.37 -11.28 3.56
C LEU A 233 27.46 -10.07 2.62
N SER A 234 27.06 -10.26 1.35
CA SER A 234 26.84 -9.18 0.40
C SER A 234 25.40 -8.67 0.40
N GLU A 235 24.48 -9.46 0.95
CA GLU A 235 23.03 -9.20 0.98
C GLU A 235 22.43 -9.69 2.30
N LEU A 236 21.40 -8.99 2.76
CA LEU A 236 20.58 -9.38 3.88
C LEU A 236 19.58 -10.45 3.43
N ASN A 237 19.55 -11.57 4.14
CA ASN A 237 18.51 -12.58 4.01
C ASN A 237 17.55 -12.46 5.19
N PHE A 238 16.34 -11.98 4.95
CA PHE A 238 15.26 -11.97 5.93
C PHE A 238 14.56 -13.32 5.91
N VAL A 239 14.35 -13.92 7.08
CA VAL A 239 13.76 -15.25 7.22
C VAL A 239 12.48 -15.24 8.04
N ASP A 240 11.58 -16.17 7.72
CA ASP A 240 10.39 -16.44 8.53
C ASP A 240 10.72 -17.20 9.83
N ASN A 241 9.68 -17.42 10.64
CA ASN A 241 9.78 -18.08 11.94
C ASN A 241 10.28 -19.54 11.86
N VAL A 242 10.33 -20.14 10.66
CA VAL A 242 10.83 -21.49 10.42
C VAL A 242 12.16 -21.50 9.66
N GLY A 243 12.74 -20.34 9.39
CA GLY A 243 14.06 -20.15 8.79
C GLY A 243 14.08 -20.12 7.27
N ASN A 244 12.93 -20.01 6.59
CA ASN A 244 12.91 -19.84 5.13
C ASN A 244 13.18 -18.38 4.79
N THR A 245 14.02 -18.13 3.77
CA THR A 245 14.20 -16.79 3.22
C THR A 245 12.89 -16.30 2.59
N VAL A 246 12.41 -15.15 3.06
CA VAL A 246 11.20 -14.48 2.56
C VAL A 246 11.50 -13.17 1.85
N ALA A 247 12.67 -12.59 2.07
CA ALA A 247 13.14 -11.42 1.34
C ALA A 247 14.68 -11.35 1.31
N THR A 248 15.20 -10.81 0.23
CA THR A 248 16.62 -10.50 0.01
C THR A 248 16.77 -9.01 -0.25
N ALA A 249 17.82 -8.38 0.27
CA ALA A 249 18.09 -6.98 -0.03
C ALA A 249 19.55 -6.60 0.24
N THR A 250 20.06 -5.64 -0.53
CA THR A 250 21.28 -4.90 -0.19
C THR A 250 20.91 -3.67 0.63
N PRO A 251 21.49 -3.48 1.82
CA PRO A 251 21.27 -2.28 2.63
C PRO A 251 22.16 -1.14 2.15
N TYR A 252 21.55 0.03 1.98
CA TYR A 252 22.24 1.26 1.63
C TYR A 252 22.11 2.23 2.79
N ARG A 253 23.22 2.85 3.18
CA ARG A 253 23.28 3.95 4.14
C ARG A 253 23.25 5.28 3.39
N PHE A 254 22.42 6.20 3.86
CA PHE A 254 22.25 7.54 3.34
C PHE A 254 22.62 8.53 4.44
N THR A 255 23.41 9.54 4.09
CA THR A 255 23.90 10.55 5.04
C THR A 255 23.53 11.94 4.53
N VAL A 256 22.78 12.68 5.35
CA VAL A 256 22.45 14.09 5.14
C VAL A 256 23.33 14.92 6.06
N ALA A 257 24.22 15.71 5.46
CA ALA A 257 25.14 16.53 6.21
C ALA A 257 24.44 17.77 6.82
N ALA A 258 24.77 18.09 8.06
CA ALA A 258 24.24 19.29 8.71
C ALA A 258 24.77 20.57 8.03
N ALA A 259 23.86 21.45 7.59
CA ALA A 259 24.21 22.66 6.85
C ALA A 259 23.33 23.86 7.25
N GLY A 260 23.63 25.05 6.70
CA GLY A 260 22.84 26.26 6.91
C GLY A 260 22.66 26.63 8.40
N ALA A 261 21.41 26.87 8.81
CA ALA A 261 21.02 27.13 10.18
C ALA A 261 21.27 25.94 11.13
N CYS A 262 21.42 24.73 10.59
CA CYS A 262 21.71 23.51 11.31
C CYS A 262 23.21 23.18 11.37
N ALA A 263 24.08 24.08 10.85
CA ALA A 263 25.53 23.91 10.94
C ALA A 263 25.99 23.82 12.41
N GLY A 264 26.46 22.63 12.81
CA GLY A 264 26.87 22.32 14.18
C GLY A 264 26.11 21.16 14.82
N GLU A 265 25.04 20.71 14.17
CA GLU A 265 24.38 19.45 14.49
C GLU A 265 25.12 18.24 13.90
N ASP A 266 24.79 17.05 14.40
CA ASP A 266 25.28 15.78 13.82
C ASP A 266 24.58 15.47 12.49
N ASP A 267 25.30 14.79 11.59
CA ASP A 267 24.74 14.30 10.33
C ASP A 267 23.60 13.30 10.59
N LYS A 268 22.58 13.31 9.73
CA LYS A 268 21.48 12.35 9.79
C LYS A 268 21.83 11.14 8.94
N GLU A 269 21.82 9.96 9.56
CA GLU A 269 21.96 8.68 8.86
C GLU A 269 20.62 7.96 8.77
N SER A 270 20.38 7.31 7.63
CA SER A 270 19.22 6.46 7.41
C SER A 270 19.58 5.29 6.53
N TRP A 271 18.85 4.18 6.66
CA TRP A 271 19.05 2.99 5.84
C TRP A 271 17.83 2.75 4.95
N ARG A 272 18.07 2.32 3.72
CA ARG A 272 17.07 1.78 2.80
C ARG A 272 17.51 0.43 2.27
N LEU A 273 16.54 -0.39 1.91
CA LEU A 273 16.78 -1.71 1.34
C LEU A 273 16.51 -1.66 -0.15
N ILE A 274 17.44 -2.18 -0.95
CA ILE A 274 17.33 -2.25 -2.40
C ILE A 274 17.48 -3.71 -2.84
N ASP A 275 16.54 -4.20 -3.63
CA ASP A 275 16.58 -5.53 -4.25
C ASP A 275 16.45 -5.37 -5.77
N GLN A 276 17.39 -5.92 -6.53
CA GLN A 276 17.37 -5.88 -8.00
C GLN A 276 17.09 -4.48 -8.60
N GLN A 277 17.71 -3.44 -8.05
CA GLN A 277 17.49 -2.03 -8.46
C GLN A 277 16.10 -1.47 -8.15
N GLU A 278 15.35 -2.11 -7.25
CA GLU A 278 14.10 -1.59 -6.72
C GLU A 278 14.23 -1.28 -5.24
N VAL A 279 13.76 -0.10 -4.83
CA VAL A 279 13.68 0.25 -3.41
C VAL A 279 12.54 -0.56 -2.78
N LEU A 280 12.84 -1.29 -1.73
CA LEU A 280 11.82 -2.01 -0.96
C LEU A 280 11.00 -1.04 -0.12
N VAL A 281 9.70 -1.32 0.01
CA VAL A 281 8.88 -0.65 1.02
C VAL A 281 9.21 -1.26 2.38
N THR A 282 9.52 -0.40 3.35
CA THR A 282 9.87 -0.81 4.72
C THR A 282 8.98 -0.11 5.74
N SER A 283 8.74 -0.77 6.87
CA SER A 283 7.93 -0.22 7.97
C SER A 283 8.55 -0.61 9.30
N GLY A 284 9.05 0.38 10.03
CA GLY A 284 9.77 0.17 11.29
C GLY A 284 11.10 -0.59 11.08
N PHE A 285 11.61 -1.15 12.17
CA PHE A 285 12.88 -1.87 12.19
C PHE A 285 12.72 -3.24 12.83
N CYS A 286 13.37 -4.25 12.24
CA CYS A 286 13.32 -5.63 12.72
C CYS A 286 14.67 -6.33 12.54
N ALA A 287 14.86 -7.42 13.28
CA ALA A 287 15.97 -8.33 13.05
C ALA A 287 15.69 -9.20 11.81
N ARG A 288 16.73 -9.53 11.04
CA ARG A 288 16.56 -10.41 9.86
C ARG A 288 15.99 -11.79 10.18
N THR A 289 16.24 -12.26 11.40
CA THR A 289 15.80 -13.59 11.88
C THR A 289 14.48 -13.56 12.64
N ASP A 290 13.92 -12.37 12.88
CA ASP A 290 12.62 -12.20 13.51
C ASP A 290 11.93 -10.95 12.97
N LEU A 291 11.18 -11.12 11.87
CA LEU A 291 10.40 -10.04 11.29
C LEU A 291 9.31 -9.50 12.25
N ASN A 292 8.96 -10.20 13.32
CA ASN A 292 7.96 -9.72 14.29
C ASN A 292 8.57 -8.86 15.40
N SER A 293 9.90 -8.76 15.45
CA SER A 293 10.58 -7.83 16.35
C SER A 293 10.33 -6.39 15.93
N GLU A 294 10.21 -5.51 16.93
CA GLU A 294 10.02 -4.08 16.75
C GLU A 294 11.15 -3.34 17.48
N TYR A 295 11.94 -2.59 16.73
CA TYR A 295 13.00 -1.73 17.24
C TYR A 295 12.74 -0.27 16.87
N ALA A 296 13.28 0.65 17.66
CA ALA A 296 13.09 2.09 17.47
C ALA A 296 13.92 2.64 16.29
N GLU A 297 15.06 2.03 16.00
CA GLU A 297 16.02 2.50 14.99
C GLU A 297 16.79 1.32 14.37
N ALA A 298 17.41 1.57 13.21
CA ALA A 298 18.33 0.63 12.61
C ALA A 298 19.64 0.55 13.41
N ASN A 299 20.19 -0.65 13.53
CA ASN A 299 21.47 -0.88 14.19
C ASN A 299 22.16 -2.07 13.52
N PRO A 300 22.97 -1.82 12.48
CA PRO A 300 23.71 -2.87 11.76
C PRO A 300 24.56 -3.77 12.66
N GLN A 301 25.09 -3.24 13.77
CA GLN A 301 25.93 -4.00 14.71
C GLN A 301 25.12 -5.01 15.53
N GLN A 302 23.80 -4.83 15.61
CA GLN A 302 22.85 -5.73 16.28
C GLN A 302 22.00 -6.53 15.28
N ASP A 303 22.31 -6.48 13.98
CA ASP A 303 21.52 -7.09 12.89
C ASP A 303 20.07 -6.57 12.82
N ILE A 304 19.87 -5.29 13.17
CA ILE A 304 18.58 -4.59 13.13
C ILE A 304 18.54 -3.67 11.90
N TRP A 305 17.53 -3.85 11.06
CA TRP A 305 17.42 -3.20 9.75
C TRP A 305 16.01 -2.65 9.52
N PRO A 306 15.82 -1.72 8.56
CA PRO A 306 14.49 -1.37 8.08
C PRO A 306 13.71 -2.63 7.71
N CYS A 307 12.51 -2.80 8.24
CA CYS A 307 11.83 -4.07 8.11
C CYS A 307 11.05 -4.15 6.79
N PRO A 308 11.35 -5.11 5.89
CA PRO A 308 10.67 -5.19 4.61
C PRO A 308 9.18 -5.50 4.79
N VAL A 309 8.35 -4.86 3.97
CA VAL A 309 6.94 -5.20 3.84
C VAL A 309 6.83 -6.38 2.89
N LEU A 310 6.38 -7.53 3.39
CA LEU A 310 6.24 -8.73 2.56
C LEU A 310 5.03 -8.63 1.63
N ASN A 311 5.18 -9.19 0.44
CA ASN A 311 4.10 -9.38 -0.51
C ASN A 311 2.99 -10.30 0.08
N GLY A 312 1.84 -10.41 -0.59
CA GLY A 312 0.70 -11.14 -0.06
C GLY A 312 0.91 -12.65 0.11
N GLU A 313 1.89 -13.24 -0.58
CA GLU A 313 2.29 -14.64 -0.41
C GLU A 313 3.26 -14.85 0.74
N GLY A 314 3.89 -13.79 1.24
CA GLY A 314 4.95 -13.86 2.26
C GLY A 314 6.28 -14.40 1.73
N ASN A 315 6.50 -14.41 0.41
CA ASN A 315 7.67 -14.99 -0.26
C ASN A 315 8.41 -13.98 -1.16
N GLY A 316 8.40 -12.72 -0.76
CA GLY A 316 9.09 -11.62 -1.41
C GLY A 316 8.71 -10.31 -0.73
N SER A 317 9.38 -9.23 -1.11
CA SER A 317 9.09 -7.89 -0.60
C SER A 317 8.25 -7.09 -1.58
N LEU A 318 7.45 -6.18 -1.05
CA LEU A 318 6.86 -5.10 -1.81
C LEU A 318 7.93 -4.06 -2.13
N THR A 319 7.89 -3.54 -3.36
CA THR A 319 8.77 -2.48 -3.85
C THR A 319 7.98 -1.21 -4.08
N VAL A 320 8.67 -0.07 -4.10
CA VAL A 320 8.05 1.22 -4.44
C VAL A 320 7.39 1.14 -5.81
N THR A 321 8.03 0.48 -6.78
CA THR A 321 7.46 0.23 -8.10
C THR A 321 6.12 -0.50 -8.00
N ASN A 322 6.09 -1.65 -7.34
CA ASN A 322 4.91 -2.52 -7.31
C ASN A 322 3.73 -1.96 -6.49
N THR A 323 4.00 -1.08 -5.52
CA THR A 323 2.96 -0.55 -4.61
C THR A 323 2.47 0.84 -4.96
N LEU A 324 3.31 1.68 -5.56
CA LEU A 324 2.97 3.05 -5.89
C LEU A 324 2.87 3.24 -7.40
N ILE A 325 3.91 2.87 -8.16
CA ILE A 325 3.94 3.11 -9.60
C ILE A 325 2.91 2.24 -10.32
N THR A 326 2.88 0.93 -10.03
CA THR A 326 1.87 0.02 -10.60
C THR A 326 0.47 0.41 -10.15
N ALA A 327 0.29 0.79 -8.88
CA ALA A 327 -1.00 1.21 -8.36
C ALA A 327 -1.54 2.44 -9.12
N LEU A 328 -0.71 3.46 -9.32
CA LEU A 328 -1.09 4.67 -10.05
C LEU A 328 -1.20 4.46 -11.55
N ASN A 329 -0.32 3.67 -12.18
CA ASN A 329 -0.32 3.51 -13.63
C ASN A 329 -1.36 2.50 -14.12
N GLU A 330 -1.63 1.45 -13.36
CA GLU A 330 -2.45 0.32 -13.80
C GLU A 330 -3.74 0.19 -13.00
N ASP A 331 -3.63 0.12 -11.67
CA ASP A 331 -4.77 -0.27 -10.83
C ASP A 331 -5.78 0.87 -10.62
N ALA A 332 -5.34 2.13 -10.56
CA ALA A 332 -6.22 3.28 -10.36
C ALA A 332 -7.28 3.43 -11.48
N ASP A 333 -6.97 3.04 -12.71
CA ASP A 333 -7.94 3.08 -13.82
C ASP A 333 -9.08 2.07 -13.65
N THR A 334 -8.84 1.01 -12.89
CA THR A 334 -9.87 0.00 -12.62
C THR A 334 -11.01 0.57 -11.78
N LEU A 335 -10.74 1.61 -10.96
CA LEU A 335 -11.76 2.40 -10.28
C LEU A 335 -12.63 3.18 -11.28
N ILE A 336 -11.98 3.94 -12.15
CA ILE A 336 -12.63 4.86 -13.11
C ILE A 336 -13.58 4.08 -14.02
N SER A 337 -13.18 2.89 -14.48
CA SER A 337 -13.94 2.11 -15.46
C SER A 337 -15.29 1.58 -14.92
N VAL A 338 -15.42 1.41 -13.61
CA VAL A 338 -16.62 0.84 -12.97
C VAL A 338 -17.48 1.87 -12.23
N LEU A 339 -16.98 3.09 -12.01
CA LEU A 339 -17.77 4.16 -11.42
C LEU A 339 -18.95 4.59 -12.32
N PRO A 340 -20.07 5.04 -11.72
CA PRO A 340 -21.15 5.69 -12.44
C PRO A 340 -20.65 6.90 -13.24
N ALA A 341 -21.24 7.16 -14.41
CA ALA A 341 -20.80 8.24 -15.30
C ALA A 341 -20.75 9.62 -14.62
N SER A 342 -21.58 9.88 -13.60
CA SER A 342 -21.59 11.13 -12.85
C SER A 342 -20.43 11.32 -11.87
N GLN A 343 -19.72 10.25 -11.49
CA GLN A 343 -18.57 10.27 -10.57
C GLN A 343 -17.26 9.95 -11.26
N ARG A 344 -17.33 9.42 -12.49
CA ARG A 344 -16.18 8.97 -13.26
C ARG A 344 -15.24 10.12 -13.63
N GLU A 345 -15.79 11.26 -14.05
CA GLU A 345 -14.97 12.40 -14.48
C GLU A 345 -14.21 12.98 -13.30
N ASP A 346 -14.86 13.21 -12.16
CA ASP A 346 -14.21 13.74 -10.94
C ASP A 346 -13.11 12.81 -10.43
N ALA A 347 -13.39 11.50 -10.30
CA ALA A 347 -12.38 10.52 -9.87
C ALA A 347 -11.22 10.40 -10.86
N LYS A 348 -11.51 10.51 -12.16
CA LYS A 348 -10.49 10.52 -13.22
C LYS A 348 -9.63 11.78 -13.12
N GLU A 349 -10.23 12.95 -12.97
CA GLU A 349 -9.54 14.22 -12.83
C GLU A 349 -8.60 14.18 -11.62
N ASN A 350 -9.06 13.74 -10.45
CA ASN A 350 -8.23 13.61 -9.25
C ASN A 350 -7.02 12.67 -9.44
N ILE A 351 -7.22 11.50 -10.08
CA ILE A 351 -6.13 10.55 -10.35
C ILE A 351 -5.16 11.13 -11.40
N ASP A 352 -5.69 11.73 -12.47
CA ASP A 352 -4.87 12.32 -13.53
C ASP A 352 -4.11 13.55 -13.04
N ASP A 353 -4.66 14.32 -12.10
CA ASP A 353 -3.98 15.43 -11.43
C ASP A 353 -2.86 14.93 -10.54
N LEU A 354 -3.06 13.88 -9.72
CA LEU A 354 -1.95 13.27 -8.98
C LEU A 354 -0.83 12.77 -9.91
N ARG A 355 -1.18 12.11 -11.02
CA ARG A 355 -0.18 11.68 -12.02
C ARG A 355 0.53 12.88 -12.64
N ARG A 356 -0.21 13.93 -12.95
CA ARG A 356 0.30 15.17 -13.53
C ARG A 356 1.24 15.88 -12.55
N ASP A 357 0.90 15.95 -11.27
CA ASP A 357 1.73 16.55 -10.23
C ASP A 357 3.08 15.82 -10.15
N ILE A 358 3.05 14.48 -10.12
CA ILE A 358 4.28 13.66 -10.14
C ILE A 358 5.08 13.88 -11.44
N CYS A 359 4.43 14.14 -12.57
CA CYS A 359 5.07 14.24 -13.87
C CYS A 359 5.48 15.66 -14.30
N ASN A 360 4.87 16.71 -13.75
CA ASN A 360 5.05 18.10 -14.20
C ASN A 360 6.10 18.87 -13.40
N ASP A 361 6.68 18.28 -12.34
CA ASP A 361 7.57 18.99 -11.41
C ASP A 361 8.98 19.30 -11.95
N GLY A 362 9.16 19.37 -13.28
CA GLY A 362 10.32 20.03 -13.89
C GLY A 362 11.15 19.19 -14.88
N THR A 363 10.89 17.90 -15.04
CA THR A 363 11.62 17.08 -16.02
C THR A 363 10.68 16.32 -16.97
N ALA A 364 10.53 16.85 -18.19
CA ALA A 364 9.84 16.21 -19.31
C ALA A 364 10.42 14.82 -19.71
N SER A 365 11.45 14.33 -19.03
CA SER A 365 12.10 13.03 -19.24
C SER A 365 11.56 11.90 -18.37
N GLY A 366 10.78 12.20 -17.32
CA GLY A 366 10.35 11.19 -16.33
C GLY A 366 9.06 10.44 -16.68
N CYS A 367 8.16 11.01 -17.48
CA CYS A 367 6.87 10.38 -17.78
C CYS A 367 6.63 10.26 -19.27
N THR A 368 5.88 9.24 -19.67
CA THR A 368 5.31 9.14 -21.02
C THR A 368 3.82 9.41 -20.98
N GLN A 369 3.27 9.97 -22.06
CA GLN A 369 1.82 10.03 -22.24
C GLN A 369 1.38 8.94 -23.22
N ASP A 370 0.27 8.27 -22.92
CA ASP A 370 -0.37 7.38 -23.88
C ASP A 370 -1.19 8.16 -24.93
N ALA A 371 -1.91 7.42 -25.79
CA ALA A 371 -2.73 8.02 -26.84
C ALA A 371 -3.91 8.85 -26.32
N ASP A 372 -4.33 8.62 -25.08
CA ASP A 372 -5.43 9.31 -24.41
C ASP A 372 -4.93 10.50 -23.55
N GLY A 373 -3.62 10.78 -23.58
CA GLY A 373 -2.99 11.87 -22.84
C GLY A 373 -2.73 11.54 -21.37
N LYS A 374 -2.92 10.28 -20.96
CA LYS A 374 -2.67 9.84 -19.59
C LYS A 374 -1.17 9.70 -19.35
N TYR A 375 -0.72 10.26 -18.23
CA TYR A 375 0.66 10.15 -17.79
C TYR A 375 0.96 8.76 -17.21
N HIS A 376 2.08 8.19 -17.62
CA HIS A 376 2.71 7.00 -17.04
C HIS A 376 3.92 7.43 -16.22
N ILE A 377 3.84 7.20 -14.91
CA ILE A 377 4.88 7.53 -13.95
C ILE A 377 6.01 6.51 -14.07
N THR A 378 7.26 6.97 -14.07
CA THR A 378 8.44 6.09 -13.96
C THR A 378 9.13 6.30 -12.60
N PRO A 379 10.05 5.41 -12.19
CA PRO A 379 10.84 5.63 -10.98
C PRO A 379 11.59 6.97 -10.97
N ALA A 380 12.07 7.44 -12.13
CA ALA A 380 12.76 8.72 -12.26
C ALA A 380 11.82 9.93 -12.08
N ALA A 381 10.56 9.83 -12.52
CA ALA A 381 9.57 10.87 -12.24
C ALA A 381 9.24 10.95 -10.75
N LEU A 382 9.08 9.80 -10.11
CA LEU A 382 8.80 9.73 -8.68
C LEU A 382 9.98 10.26 -7.85
N GLU A 383 11.22 9.91 -8.20
CA GLU A 383 12.44 10.49 -7.62
C GLU A 383 12.35 12.01 -7.64
N HIS A 384 12.14 12.60 -8.82
CA HIS A 384 12.10 14.04 -9.00
C HIS A 384 10.98 14.71 -8.20
N TYR A 385 9.78 14.14 -8.21
CA TYR A 385 8.64 14.63 -7.44
C TYR A 385 8.90 14.63 -5.93
N LEU A 386 9.58 13.61 -5.40
CA LEU A 386 9.94 13.57 -3.98
C LEU A 386 11.00 14.63 -3.61
N GLU A 387 11.87 15.03 -4.54
CA GLU A 387 12.90 16.06 -4.32
C GLU A 387 12.36 17.49 -4.38
N ASN A 388 11.47 17.80 -5.32
CA ASN A 388 11.16 19.18 -5.72
C ASN A 388 9.86 19.74 -5.12
N ARG A 389 9.14 18.92 -4.36
CA ARG A 389 7.95 19.34 -3.63
C ARG A 389 8.36 20.20 -2.42
N SER A 390 8.71 21.47 -2.70
CA SER A 390 9.16 22.53 -1.78
C SER A 390 8.69 23.92 -2.22
#